data_AF-A0A7C2F9L9-F1
#
_entry.id   AF-A0A7C2F9L9-F1
#
_cell.length_a   1.000
_cell.length_b   1.000
_cell.length_c   1.000
_cell.angle_alpha   90.00
_cell.angle_beta   90.00
_cell.angle_gamma   90.00
#
_symmetry.space_group_name_H-M   'P 1'
#
loop_
_entity.id
_entity.type
_entity.pdbx_description
1 polymer ?
#
loop_
_entity_poly.entity_id
_entity_poly.type
_entity_poly.pdbx_seq_one_letter_code
_entity_poly.pdbx_strand_id
1 'polypeptide(L)'
;MFAKNYAGRSAPSNVVGSVQVEELKLVDDMKNVAVLYSKSKNIMLETGSTRAYKEDFHRLVGKDGNYIIYYVPGVIKAFEIFAYSENSKSNLDISVSADGKDFSSVKVTEDNLDIGKLDYEYVPPVLIQGELTSDESTSYLKIEFKDDVQIGRVEISYKN
;
A
#
# COMPACT_ATOMS: atom_id res chain seq x y z
N MET A 1 -3.61 34.27 -21.67
CA MET A 1 -2.30 34.82 -22.10
C MET A 1 -2.03 34.30 -23.51
N PHE A 2 -1.74 35.15 -24.50
CA PHE A 2 -1.51 34.73 -25.88
C PHE A 2 -0.01 34.87 -26.20
N ALA A 3 0.61 33.82 -26.74
CA ALA A 3 1.90 33.92 -27.40
C ALA A 3 1.70 34.32 -28.87
N LYS A 4 2.52 35.24 -29.38
CA LYS A 4 2.40 35.81 -30.74
C LYS A 4 3.74 35.65 -31.47
N ASN A 5 3.75 34.92 -32.58
CA ASN A 5 4.88 34.82 -33.51
C ASN A 5 4.43 35.03 -34.96
N TYR A 6 5.40 35.15 -35.88
CA TYR A 6 5.26 35.71 -37.24
C TYR A 6 4.34 34.91 -38.20
N ALA A 7 3.90 33.71 -37.85
CA ALA A 7 3.13 32.81 -38.73
C ALA A 7 1.61 32.74 -38.45
N GLY A 8 1.06 33.58 -37.57
CA GLY A 8 -0.39 33.65 -37.30
C GLY A 8 -0.82 33.00 -35.98
N ARG A 9 -2.00 33.41 -35.50
CA ARG A 9 -2.59 33.04 -34.21
C ARG A 9 -2.89 31.53 -34.14
N SER A 10 -2.41 30.86 -33.10
CA SER A 10 -2.96 29.56 -32.70
C SER A 10 -4.39 29.73 -32.21
N ALA A 11 -5.27 28.78 -32.54
CA ALA A 11 -6.62 28.73 -32.00
C ALA A 11 -6.56 28.57 -30.46
N PRO A 12 -7.55 29.10 -29.71
CA PRO A 12 -7.62 28.91 -28.27
C PRO A 12 -7.64 27.42 -27.91
N SER A 13 -6.90 27.06 -26.87
CA SER A 13 -6.84 25.70 -26.34
C SER A 13 -8.23 25.21 -25.97
N ASN A 14 -8.53 23.97 -26.33
CA ASN A 14 -9.74 23.26 -25.90
C ASN A 14 -9.87 23.33 -24.38
N VAL A 15 -11.05 23.74 -23.88
CA VAL A 15 -11.41 23.55 -22.47
C VAL A 15 -11.85 22.10 -22.36
N VAL A 16 -10.90 21.21 -22.05
CA VAL A 16 -11.20 19.83 -21.69
C VAL A 16 -11.99 19.89 -20.37
N GLY A 17 -13.22 19.39 -20.38
CA GLY A 17 -14.08 19.31 -19.20
C GLY A 17 -13.50 18.40 -18.11
N SER A 18 -14.21 18.29 -16.98
CA SER A 18 -13.79 17.51 -15.81
C SER A 18 -13.34 16.10 -16.18
N VAL A 19 -12.07 15.76 -15.91
CA VAL A 19 -11.58 14.38 -16.02
C VAL A 19 -12.30 13.56 -14.95
N GLN A 20 -13.04 12.53 -15.35
CA GLN A 20 -13.62 11.59 -14.39
C GLN A 20 -12.49 10.70 -13.85
N VAL A 21 -12.28 10.73 -12.54
CA VAL A 21 -11.34 9.84 -11.86
C VAL A 21 -12.07 8.54 -11.59
N GLU A 22 -11.71 7.48 -12.31
CA GLU A 22 -12.39 6.18 -12.21
C GLU A 22 -11.95 5.37 -10.99
N GLU A 23 -10.74 5.64 -10.47
CA GLU A 23 -10.12 4.93 -9.36
C GLU A 23 -9.12 5.83 -8.62
N LEU A 24 -9.07 5.70 -7.29
CA LEU A 24 -8.16 6.41 -6.39
C LEU A 24 -7.20 5.42 -5.75
N LYS A 25 -6.02 5.89 -5.35
CA LYS A 25 -5.01 5.05 -4.70
C LYS A 25 -4.47 5.73 -3.44
N LEU A 26 -4.57 5.05 -2.30
CA LEU A 26 -3.84 5.39 -1.07
C LEU A 26 -2.49 4.69 -1.15
N VAL A 27 -1.41 5.45 -0.94
CA VAL A 27 -0.04 4.91 -0.88
C VAL A 27 0.57 5.37 0.43
N ASP A 28 1.09 4.42 1.20
CA ASP A 28 1.77 4.64 2.47
C ASP A 28 3.17 4.03 2.39
N ASP A 29 4.20 4.87 2.48
CA ASP A 29 5.63 4.49 2.54
C ASP A 29 6.13 4.43 3.99
N MET A 30 5.24 4.25 4.97
CA MET A 30 5.54 4.03 6.39
C MET A 30 6.29 5.19 7.07
N LYS A 31 6.23 6.41 6.53
CA LYS A 31 6.94 7.59 7.08
C LYS A 31 6.49 7.95 8.49
N ASN A 32 5.23 7.67 8.80
CA ASN A 32 4.62 7.79 10.11
C ASN A 32 3.34 6.93 10.16
N VAL A 33 2.63 6.95 11.28
CA VAL A 33 1.41 6.16 11.50
C VAL A 33 0.11 6.96 11.35
N ALA A 34 0.17 8.21 10.87
CA ALA A 34 -1.01 9.09 10.84
C ALA A 34 -2.05 8.69 9.78
N VAL A 35 -1.65 7.92 8.77
CA VAL A 35 -2.54 7.37 7.74
C VAL A 35 -3.33 6.17 8.27
N LEU A 36 -2.86 5.53 9.34
CA LEU A 36 -3.55 4.39 9.94
C LEU A 36 -4.82 4.86 10.66
N TYR A 37 -5.92 4.17 10.37
CA TYR A 37 -7.17 4.33 11.12
C TYR A 37 -7.01 3.83 12.56
N SER A 38 -6.34 2.69 12.72
CA SER A 38 -6.08 2.10 14.04
C SER A 38 -4.84 1.22 13.98
N LYS A 39 -4.20 1.02 15.12
CA LYS A 39 -3.05 0.11 15.27
C LYS A 39 -2.97 -0.44 16.68
N SER A 40 -2.34 -1.59 16.81
CA SER A 40 -1.90 -2.10 18.11
C SER A 40 -0.79 -1.22 18.72
N LYS A 41 -0.64 -1.27 20.05
CA LYS A 41 0.29 -0.38 20.79
C LYS A 41 1.76 -0.57 20.41
N ASN A 42 2.16 -1.82 20.14
CA ASN A 42 3.56 -2.21 19.98
C ASN A 42 4.09 -2.10 18.55
N ILE A 43 3.29 -1.56 17.63
CA ILE A 43 3.73 -1.21 16.28
C ILE A 43 4.78 -0.10 16.35
N MET A 44 5.96 -0.34 15.76
CA MET A 44 7.10 0.56 15.78
C MET A 44 7.45 1.06 14.38
N LEU A 45 7.91 2.31 14.29
CA LEU A 45 8.53 2.86 13.09
C LEU A 45 10.03 2.62 13.18
N GLU A 46 10.58 1.89 12.22
CA GLU A 46 12.02 1.73 12.07
C GLU A 46 12.53 2.63 10.95
N THR A 47 13.61 3.35 11.23
CA THR A 47 14.27 4.22 10.26
C THR A 47 15.73 3.82 10.08
N GLY A 48 16.20 3.72 8.83
CA GLY A 48 17.60 3.39 8.52
C GLY A 48 17.79 2.00 7.91
N SER A 49 19.03 1.51 7.91
CA SER A 49 19.48 0.30 7.18
C SER A 49 19.20 0.36 5.66
N THR A 50 19.26 1.56 5.07
CA THR A 50 18.94 1.82 3.65
C THR A 50 19.73 0.98 2.65
N ARG A 51 20.96 0.59 3.00
CA ARG A 51 21.78 -0.30 2.16
C ARG A 51 21.27 -1.74 2.10
N ALA A 52 20.57 -2.24 3.12
CA ALA A 52 20.05 -3.62 3.14
C ALA A 52 18.65 -3.74 2.52
N TYR A 53 17.90 -2.62 2.43
CA TYR A 53 16.51 -2.59 2.00
C TYR A 53 16.25 -1.67 0.80
N LYS A 54 17.21 -1.57 -0.14
CA LYS A 54 17.08 -0.79 -1.39
C LYS A 54 16.53 0.63 -1.19
N GLU A 55 17.09 1.38 -0.25
CA GLU A 55 16.71 2.77 0.05
C GLU A 55 15.34 2.98 0.72
N ASP A 56 14.59 1.92 1.07
CA ASP A 56 13.40 2.06 1.92
C ASP A 56 13.82 2.46 3.34
N PHE A 57 13.88 3.77 3.56
CA PHE A 57 14.35 4.37 4.80
C PHE A 57 13.35 4.17 5.95
N HIS A 58 12.07 3.93 5.65
CA HIS A 58 11.00 3.84 6.62
C HIS A 58 10.29 2.49 6.53
N ARG A 59 10.17 1.79 7.68
CA ARG A 59 9.44 0.52 7.77
C ARG A 59 8.58 0.49 9.01
N LEU A 60 7.43 -0.16 8.91
CA LEU A 60 6.57 -0.48 10.05
C LEU A 60 6.91 -1.89 10.53
N VAL A 61 7.32 -2.02 11.78
CA VAL A 61 7.69 -3.30 12.40
C VAL A 61 6.58 -3.76 13.33
N GLY A 62 6.14 -4.99 13.14
CA GLY A 62 5.19 -5.67 14.00
C GLY A 62 5.66 -7.08 14.33
N LYS A 63 5.12 -7.61 15.43
CA LYS A 63 5.31 -8.99 15.89
C LYS A 63 3.98 -9.73 15.90
N ASP A 64 4.01 -11.03 16.15
CA ASP A 64 2.80 -11.84 16.32
C ASP A 64 1.75 -11.16 17.23
N GLY A 65 0.50 -11.14 16.74
CA GLY A 65 -0.65 -10.50 17.39
C GLY A 65 -0.72 -8.98 17.24
N ASN A 66 0.25 -8.34 16.59
CA ASN A 66 0.13 -6.92 16.23
C ASN A 66 -0.78 -6.76 15.01
N TYR A 67 -1.38 -5.57 14.89
CA TYR A 67 -2.19 -5.22 13.73
C TYR A 67 -2.09 -3.74 13.38
N ILE A 68 -2.39 -3.45 12.13
CA ILE A 68 -2.70 -2.12 11.60
C ILE A 68 -3.99 -2.16 10.78
N ILE A 69 -4.74 -1.06 10.79
CA ILE A 69 -5.99 -0.92 10.04
C ILE A 69 -5.92 0.37 9.23
N TYR A 70 -6.19 0.28 7.94
CA TYR A 70 -6.43 1.40 7.03
C TYR A 70 -7.92 1.63 6.84
N TYR A 71 -8.25 2.87 6.50
CA TYR A 71 -9.58 3.27 6.05
C TYR A 71 -9.44 4.07 4.74
N VAL A 72 -10.31 3.79 3.78
CA VAL A 72 -10.50 4.61 2.58
C VAL A 72 -11.95 5.10 2.52
N PRO A 73 -12.23 6.30 1.98
CA PRO A 73 -13.58 6.85 1.93
C PRO A 73 -14.51 6.18 0.88
N GLY A 74 -14.06 5.11 0.24
CA GLY A 74 -14.79 4.38 -0.80
C GLY A 74 -14.68 2.86 -0.62
N VAL A 75 -14.93 2.11 -1.69
CA VAL A 75 -14.84 0.65 -1.73
C VAL A 75 -13.47 0.23 -2.23
N ILE A 76 -12.75 -0.55 -1.43
CA ILE A 76 -11.46 -1.14 -1.80
C ILE A 76 -11.67 -2.10 -2.98
N LYS A 77 -10.80 -1.98 -3.98
CA LYS A 77 -10.78 -2.83 -5.18
C LYS A 77 -9.56 -3.74 -5.22
N ALA A 78 -8.42 -3.23 -4.79
CA ALA A 78 -7.21 -4.01 -4.68
C ALA A 78 -6.28 -3.45 -3.61
N PHE A 79 -5.34 -4.27 -3.17
CA PHE A 79 -4.22 -3.83 -2.35
C PHE A 79 -2.93 -4.54 -2.71
N GLU A 80 -1.81 -3.87 -2.44
CA GLU A 80 -0.46 -4.40 -2.55
C GLU A 80 0.30 -4.08 -1.26
N ILE A 81 0.97 -5.08 -0.68
CA ILE A 81 1.74 -4.93 0.55
C ILE A 81 3.14 -5.48 0.29
N PHE A 82 4.14 -4.65 0.54
CA PHE A 82 5.55 -4.99 0.43
C PHE A 82 6.09 -5.28 1.83
N ALA A 83 6.26 -6.57 2.13
CA ALA A 83 6.67 -7.05 3.44
C ALA A 83 8.07 -7.69 3.40
N TYR A 84 8.80 -7.63 4.50
CA TYR A 84 10.12 -8.23 4.68
C TYR A 84 10.07 -9.16 5.90
N SER A 85 10.51 -10.39 5.71
CA SER A 85 10.62 -11.39 6.77
C SER A 85 11.84 -12.28 6.54
N GLU A 86 12.36 -12.87 7.61
CA GLU A 86 13.56 -13.72 7.54
C GLU A 86 13.32 -15.04 6.78
N ASN A 87 12.06 -15.48 6.66
CA ASN A 87 11.70 -16.78 6.09
C ASN A 87 11.10 -16.69 4.67
N SER A 88 11.13 -15.52 4.03
CA SER A 88 10.52 -15.31 2.68
C SER A 88 9.05 -15.74 2.61
N LYS A 89 8.33 -15.52 3.71
CA LYS A 89 6.87 -15.69 3.83
C LYS A 89 6.25 -14.39 4.30
N SER A 90 5.05 -14.07 3.86
CA SER A 90 4.38 -12.85 4.36
C SER A 90 4.26 -12.83 5.88
N ASN A 91 3.83 -13.97 6.46
CA ASN A 91 3.37 -14.06 7.84
C ASN A 91 2.37 -12.94 8.20
N LEU A 92 1.54 -12.53 7.24
CA LEU A 92 0.50 -11.52 7.40
C LEU A 92 -0.87 -12.13 7.08
N ASP A 93 -1.81 -12.00 8.01
CA ASP A 93 -3.23 -12.28 7.72
C ASP A 93 -3.91 -10.99 7.27
N ILE A 94 -4.61 -11.07 6.14
CA ILE A 94 -5.31 -9.94 5.55
C ILE A 94 -6.83 -10.13 5.65
N SER A 95 -7.50 -9.10 6.13
CA SER A 95 -8.96 -9.09 6.25
C SER A 95 -9.52 -7.71 5.92
N VAL A 96 -10.79 -7.68 5.52
CA VAL A 96 -11.49 -6.45 5.14
C VAL A 96 -12.79 -6.30 5.91
N SER A 97 -13.26 -5.07 6.02
CA SER A 97 -14.52 -4.75 6.71
C SER A 97 -15.23 -3.58 6.05
N ALA A 98 -16.55 -3.57 6.16
CA ALA A 98 -17.40 -2.45 5.80
C ALA A 98 -17.53 -1.41 6.91
N ASP A 99 -17.43 -1.83 8.17
CA ASP A 99 -17.76 -1.00 9.34
C ASP A 99 -16.59 -0.81 10.33
N GLY A 100 -15.46 -1.46 10.05
CA GLY A 100 -14.26 -1.41 10.87
C GLY A 100 -14.36 -2.24 12.16
N LYS A 101 -15.36 -3.10 12.29
CA LYS A 101 -15.60 -3.97 13.45
C LYS A 101 -15.60 -5.44 13.07
N ASP A 102 -16.43 -5.80 12.09
CA ASP A 102 -16.57 -7.17 11.64
C ASP A 102 -15.68 -7.38 10.42
N PHE A 103 -14.64 -8.20 10.58
CA PHE A 103 -13.62 -8.44 9.56
C PHE A 103 -13.75 -9.83 8.95
N SER A 104 -13.70 -9.92 7.62
CA SER A 104 -13.66 -11.16 6.87
C SER A 104 -12.30 -11.35 6.21
N SER A 105 -11.74 -12.56 6.30
CA SER A 105 -10.45 -12.89 5.68
C SER A 105 -10.53 -12.83 4.15
N VAL A 106 -9.46 -12.33 3.54
CA VAL A 106 -9.34 -12.22 2.09
C VAL A 106 -8.30 -13.21 1.59
N LYS A 107 -8.57 -13.83 0.44
CA LYS A 107 -7.58 -14.64 -0.25
C LYS A 107 -6.55 -13.74 -0.92
N VAL A 108 -5.27 -13.99 -0.66
CA VAL A 108 -4.16 -13.24 -1.23
C VAL A 108 -3.26 -14.13 -2.08
N THR A 109 -2.50 -13.50 -2.98
CA THR A 109 -1.35 -14.09 -3.65
C THR A 109 -0.07 -13.53 -3.03
N GLU A 110 0.96 -14.37 -2.95
CA GLU A 110 2.28 -13.98 -2.45
C GLU A 110 3.33 -14.28 -3.51
N ASP A 111 4.08 -13.24 -3.89
CA ASP A 111 5.21 -13.34 -4.81
C ASP A 111 6.49 -12.91 -4.10
N ASN A 112 7.44 -13.85 -4.00
CA ASN A 112 8.78 -13.56 -3.51
C ASN A 112 9.55 -12.81 -4.60
N LEU A 113 9.85 -11.53 -4.37
CA LEU A 113 10.60 -10.70 -5.31
C LEU A 113 12.12 -10.93 -5.20
N ASP A 114 12.52 -12.18 -4.94
CA ASP A 114 13.92 -12.58 -4.95
C ASP A 114 14.47 -12.44 -6.38
N ILE A 115 15.35 -11.46 -6.55
CA ILE A 115 16.00 -11.17 -7.83
C ILE A 115 17.33 -11.94 -7.99
N GLY A 116 17.58 -12.94 -7.14
CA GLY A 116 18.80 -13.73 -7.14
C GLY A 116 20.00 -12.98 -6.55
N LYS A 117 21.15 -13.67 -6.46
CA LYS A 117 22.42 -13.10 -5.97
C LYS A 117 22.87 -11.95 -6.89
N LEU A 118 22.44 -10.75 -6.60
CA LEU A 118 23.17 -9.54 -6.94
C LEU A 118 24.23 -9.31 -5.86
N ASP A 119 25.36 -8.71 -6.21
CA ASP A 119 26.53 -8.45 -5.34
C ASP A 119 26.28 -7.58 -4.10
N TYR A 120 25.01 -7.28 -3.81
CA TYR A 120 24.55 -6.43 -2.73
C TYR A 120 23.55 -7.25 -1.91
N GLU A 121 23.88 -7.53 -0.64
CA GLU A 121 23.14 -8.35 0.33
C GLU A 121 21.76 -7.75 0.69
N TYR A 122 20.89 -7.54 -0.29
CA TYR A 122 19.54 -7.03 -0.10
C TYR A 122 18.60 -8.11 0.44
N VAL A 123 17.70 -7.73 1.34
CA VAL A 123 16.56 -8.56 1.72
C VAL A 123 15.43 -8.30 0.70
N PRO A 124 15.07 -9.26 -0.17
CA PRO A 124 13.98 -9.07 -1.11
C PRO A 124 12.63 -9.03 -0.37
N PRO A 125 11.70 -8.13 -0.74
CA PRO A 125 10.37 -8.15 -0.17
C PRO A 125 9.53 -9.31 -0.71
N VAL A 126 8.58 -9.76 0.10
CA VAL A 126 7.42 -10.54 -0.32
C VAL A 126 6.32 -9.55 -0.70
N LEU A 127 5.87 -9.63 -1.96
CA LEU A 127 4.74 -8.87 -2.44
C LEU A 127 3.46 -9.67 -2.17
N ILE A 128 2.53 -9.08 -1.42
CA ILE A 128 1.23 -9.66 -1.11
C ILE A 128 0.17 -8.85 -1.83
N GLN A 129 -0.68 -9.52 -2.60
CA GLN A 129 -1.71 -8.87 -3.41
C GLN A 129 -3.08 -9.49 -3.14
N GLY A 130 -4.11 -8.66 -3.21
CA GLY A 130 -5.49 -9.11 -3.17
C GLY A 130 -6.37 -8.23 -4.05
N GLU A 131 -7.26 -8.87 -4.80
CA GLU A 131 -8.33 -8.22 -5.55
C GLU A 131 -9.68 -8.53 -4.91
N LEU A 132 -10.49 -7.49 -4.70
CA LEU A 132 -11.81 -7.60 -4.10
C LEU A 132 -12.87 -7.45 -5.20
N THR A 133 -13.57 -8.56 -5.47
CA THR A 133 -14.63 -8.63 -6.46
C THR A 133 -16.02 -8.42 -5.86
N SER A 134 -16.15 -8.30 -4.54
CA SER A 134 -17.45 -8.17 -3.89
C SER A 134 -18.09 -6.80 -4.11
N ASP A 135 -19.40 -6.80 -4.36
CA ASP A 135 -20.23 -5.59 -4.37
C ASP A 135 -20.44 -4.99 -2.96
N GLU A 136 -20.02 -5.70 -1.91
CA GLU A 136 -20.05 -5.20 -0.55
C GLU A 136 -19.04 -4.07 -0.34
N SER A 137 -19.49 -2.99 0.28
CA SER A 137 -18.69 -1.79 0.54
C SER A 137 -17.62 -2.07 1.59
N THR A 138 -16.46 -2.58 1.18
CA THR A 138 -15.32 -2.81 2.07
C THR A 138 -14.40 -1.59 2.07
N SER A 139 -14.43 -0.82 3.16
CA SER A 139 -13.68 0.43 3.29
C SER A 139 -12.47 0.32 4.22
N TYR A 140 -12.37 -0.78 4.95
CA TYR A 140 -11.31 -1.04 5.92
C TYR A 140 -10.46 -2.22 5.48
N LEU A 141 -9.14 -2.05 5.52
CA LEU A 141 -8.16 -3.12 5.34
C LEU A 141 -7.43 -3.32 6.66
N LYS A 142 -7.45 -4.54 7.18
CA LYS A 142 -6.71 -4.93 8.39
C LYS A 142 -5.61 -5.91 8.02
N ILE A 143 -4.41 -5.60 8.52
CA ILE A 143 -3.20 -6.41 8.36
C ILE A 143 -2.79 -6.86 9.76
N GLU A 144 -2.80 -8.17 9.99
CA GLU A 144 -2.35 -8.80 11.24
C GLU A 144 -1.02 -9.49 11.05
N PHE A 145 -0.09 -9.22 11.96
CA PHE A 145 1.24 -9.79 11.98
C PHE A 145 1.19 -11.14 12.71
N LYS A 146 1.74 -12.20 12.10
CA LYS A 146 1.82 -13.55 12.67
C LYS A 146 3.22 -13.98 13.07
N ASP A 147 4.19 -13.11 12.83
CA ASP A 147 5.60 -13.28 13.17
C ASP A 147 6.27 -11.89 13.21
N ASP A 148 7.57 -11.86 13.44
CA ASP A 148 8.40 -10.66 13.26
C ASP A 148 8.46 -10.31 11.75
N VAL A 149 7.69 -9.30 11.35
CA VAL A 149 7.55 -8.83 9.95
C VAL A 149 7.71 -7.32 9.88
N GLN A 150 8.35 -6.84 8.82
CA GLN A 150 8.44 -5.42 8.51
C GLN A 150 7.63 -5.12 7.24
N ILE A 151 6.90 -4.01 7.23
CA ILE A 151 6.21 -3.51 6.03
C ILE A 151 6.95 -2.26 5.56
N GLY A 152 7.30 -2.18 4.28
CA GLY A 152 7.90 -1.00 3.66
C GLY A 152 6.90 -0.12 2.92
N ARG A 153 5.85 -0.75 2.36
CA ARG A 153 4.84 -0.03 1.58
C ARG A 153 3.50 -0.74 1.59
N VAL A 154 2.43 0.04 1.65
CA VAL A 154 1.06 -0.40 1.45
C VAL A 154 0.42 0.46 0.38
N GLU A 155 -0.24 -0.18 -0.56
CA GLU A 155 -1.04 0.47 -1.58
C GLU A 155 -2.46 -0.06 -1.54
N ILE A 156 -3.45 0.83 -1.61
CA ILE A 156 -4.87 0.47 -1.62
C ILE A 156 -5.53 1.22 -2.77
N SER A 157 -6.00 0.49 -3.77
CA SER A 157 -6.82 1.04 -4.83
C SER A 157 -8.30 0.96 -4.44
N TYR A 158 -9.03 2.06 -4.60
CA TYR A 158 -10.42 2.17 -4.17
C TYR A 158 -11.24 3.09 -5.07
N LYS A 159 -12.56 2.95 -5.00
CA LYS A 159 -13.51 3.75 -5.77
C LYS A 159 -14.59 4.36 -4.88
N ASN A 160 -14.92 5.62 -5.14
CA ASN A 160 -16.02 6.34 -4.47
C ASN A 160 -17.38 6.02 -5.09
#